data_AF-A0AAQ3NP90-F1
#
_entry.id   AF-A0AAQ3NP90-F1
#
_cell.length_a   1.000
_cell.length_b   1.000
_cell.length_c   1.000
_cell.angle_alpha   90.00
_cell.angle_beta   90.00
_cell.angle_gamma   90.00
#
_symmetry.space_group_name_H-M   'P 1'
#
loop_
_entity.id
_entity.type
_entity.pdbx_description
1 polymer ?
#
loop_
_entity_poly.entity_id
_entity_poly.type
_entity_poly.pdbx_seq_one_letter_code
_entity_poly.pdbx_strand_id
1 'polypeptide(L)'
;MGVIKDGTISGVVPEPGGFLVHYPAYPSSISRAVDTLGGIQGILKARSSQSNNLELRFRPEDPYSHPAFGELRPTNTLLLKISKRKSPCVRETEEASSSSGVKNGEQENQPESERKQEESLCADIVARVTDAYFFDG
;
A
#
# COMPACT_ATOMS: atom_id res chain seq x y z
N MET A 1 -10.37 -6.79 9.91
CA MET A 1 -10.22 -5.35 10.10
C MET A 1 -9.76 -5.09 11.52
N GLY A 2 -8.45 -5.14 11.75
CA GLY A 2 -7.86 -4.70 13.01
C GLY A 2 -8.07 -3.19 13.16
N VAL A 3 -8.64 -2.77 14.28
CA VAL A 3 -8.75 -1.34 14.62
C VAL A 3 -7.48 -0.95 15.37
N ILE A 4 -6.84 0.14 14.96
CA ILE A 4 -5.68 0.66 15.68
C ILE A 4 -6.20 1.35 16.94
N LYS A 5 -5.81 0.86 18.11
CA LYS A 5 -6.14 1.46 19.42
C LYS A 5 -4.85 1.90 20.07
N ASP A 6 -4.76 3.17 20.49
CA ASP A 6 -3.58 3.72 21.16
C ASP A 6 -2.26 3.48 20.41
N GLY A 7 -2.31 3.59 19.07
CA GLY A 7 -1.16 3.34 18.19
C GLY A 7 -0.75 1.87 18.05
N THR A 8 -1.47 0.94 18.68
CA THR A 8 -1.19 -0.49 18.67
C THR A 8 -2.20 -1.25 17.81
N ILE A 9 -1.72 -2.26 17.10
CA ILE A 9 -2.54 -3.23 16.37
C ILE A 9 -2.24 -4.65 16.85
N SER A 10 -3.28 -5.41 17.12
CA SER A 10 -3.22 -6.85 17.40
C SER A 10 -3.89 -7.64 16.28
N GLY A 11 -3.33 -8.79 15.92
CA GLY A 11 -3.90 -9.67 14.91
C GLY A 11 -3.18 -11.01 14.85
N VAL A 12 -3.68 -11.91 14.00
CA VAL A 12 -3.01 -13.18 13.70
C VAL A 12 -2.04 -12.96 12.57
N VAL A 13 -0.82 -13.48 12.70
CA VAL A 13 0.14 -13.49 11.60
C VAL A 13 -0.26 -14.62 10.65
N PRO A 14 -0.61 -14.33 9.38
CA PRO A 14 -0.99 -15.35 8.42
C PRO A 14 0.19 -16.25 8.03
N GLU A 15 -0.12 -17.38 7.41
CA GLU A 15 0.90 -18.27 6.84
C GLU A 15 1.74 -17.55 5.76
N PRO A 16 2.99 -17.99 5.50
CA PRO A 16 3.85 -17.40 4.50
C PRO A 16 3.15 -17.36 3.14
N GLY A 17 3.07 -16.18 2.56
CA GLY A 17 2.40 -15.95 1.29
C GLY A 17 3.18 -14.99 0.42
N GLY A 18 3.66 -15.50 -0.71
CA GLY A 18 4.36 -14.70 -1.73
C GLY A 18 5.84 -14.41 -1.40
N PHE A 19 6.41 -13.50 -2.18
CA PHE A 19 7.79 -13.04 -2.08
C PHE A 19 7.84 -11.55 -2.40
N LEU A 20 8.91 -10.87 -1.96
CA LEU A 20 9.15 -9.46 -2.26
C LEU A 20 10.23 -9.29 -3.32
N VAL A 21 10.19 -8.17 -4.02
CA VAL A 21 11.24 -7.76 -4.96
C VAL A 21 11.63 -6.33 -4.63
N HIS A 22 12.85 -6.12 -4.17
CA HIS A 22 13.43 -4.80 -3.99
C HIS A 22 13.88 -4.26 -5.34
N TYR A 23 12.93 -3.70 -6.08
CA TYR A 23 13.16 -3.22 -7.43
C TYR A 23 14.06 -1.95 -7.42
N PRO A 24 15.23 -1.94 -8.08
CA PRO A 24 16.24 -0.89 -7.95
C PRO A 24 15.97 0.38 -8.77
N ALA A 25 14.86 0.44 -9.52
CA ALA A 25 14.52 1.57 -10.37
C ALA A 25 13.11 2.12 -10.09
N TYR A 26 12.73 3.20 -10.79
CA TYR A 26 11.40 3.79 -10.71
C TYR A 26 10.61 3.47 -11.97
N PRO A 27 9.88 2.34 -12.01
CA PRO A 27 9.10 1.98 -13.18
C PRO A 27 7.92 2.93 -13.33
N SER A 28 7.55 3.25 -14.58
CA SER A 28 6.38 4.09 -14.86
C SER A 28 5.06 3.43 -14.47
N SER A 29 5.01 2.09 -14.43
CA SER A 29 3.87 1.30 -14.01
C SER A 29 4.30 -0.05 -13.44
N ILE A 30 3.42 -0.69 -12.67
CA ILE A 30 3.66 -2.04 -12.15
C ILE A 30 3.80 -3.05 -13.30
N SER A 31 3.01 -2.91 -14.37
CA SER A 31 3.14 -3.76 -15.56
C SER A 31 4.53 -3.64 -16.16
N ARG A 32 5.05 -2.41 -16.31
CA ARG A 32 6.40 -2.21 -16.83
C ARG A 32 7.46 -2.84 -15.93
N ALA A 33 7.29 -2.78 -14.61
CA ALA A 33 8.19 -3.43 -13.66
C ALA A 33 8.17 -4.97 -13.78
N VAL A 34 7.00 -5.55 -14.08
CA VAL A 34 6.85 -6.99 -14.32
C VAL A 34 7.50 -7.37 -15.65
N ASP A 35 7.33 -6.55 -16.69
CA ASP A 35 7.92 -6.81 -18.01
C ASP A 35 9.45 -6.77 -17.97
N THR A 36 10.04 -5.82 -17.24
CA THR A 36 11.51 -5.74 -17.06
C THR A 36 12.09 -6.94 -16.31
N LEU A 37 11.29 -7.64 -15.52
CA LEU A 37 11.64 -8.89 -14.85
C LEU A 37 11.40 -10.15 -15.72
N GLY A 38 11.20 -9.96 -17.03
CA GLY A 38 10.90 -11.05 -17.97
C GLY A 38 9.43 -11.48 -17.99
N GLY A 39 8.54 -10.65 -17.45
CA GLY A 39 7.12 -10.93 -17.33
C GLY A 39 6.80 -11.94 -16.22
N ILE A 40 5.51 -12.26 -16.07
CA ILE A 40 5.04 -13.23 -15.07
C ILE A 40 5.70 -14.61 -15.29
N GLN A 41 5.86 -15.02 -16.56
CA GLN A 41 6.51 -16.29 -16.90
C GLN A 41 8.00 -16.30 -16.57
N GLY A 42 8.71 -15.18 -16.79
CA GLY A 42 10.12 -15.05 -16.41
C GLY A 42 10.33 -15.21 -14.91
N ILE A 43 9.47 -14.56 -14.11
CA ILE A 43 9.50 -14.66 -12.64
C ILE A 43 9.23 -16.09 -12.16
N LEU A 44 8.20 -16.76 -12.72
CA LEU A 44 7.87 -18.14 -12.37
C LEU A 44 9.01 -19.11 -12.76
N LYS A 45 9.63 -18.88 -13.91
CA LYS A 45 10.79 -19.65 -14.38
C LYS A 45 11.99 -19.46 -13.46
N ALA A 46 12.29 -18.21 -13.05
CA ALA A 46 13.36 -17.93 -12.10
C ALA A 46 13.17 -18.71 -10.79
N ARG A 47 11.95 -18.71 -10.23
CA ARG A 47 11.59 -19.45 -9.01
C ARG A 47 11.58 -20.98 -9.14
N SER A 48 11.44 -21.49 -10.36
CA SER A 48 11.49 -22.93 -10.64
C SER A 48 12.91 -23.40 -10.96
N SER A 49 13.84 -22.46 -11.20
CA SER A 49 15.23 -22.76 -11.53
C SER A 49 16.04 -23.06 -10.27
N GLN A 50 17.08 -23.88 -10.42
CA GLN A 50 17.96 -24.24 -9.30
C GLN A 50 18.75 -23.03 -8.78
N SER A 51 19.13 -22.10 -9.65
CA SER A 51 19.83 -20.87 -9.30
C SER A 51 18.96 -19.86 -8.56
N ASN A 52 17.63 -19.92 -8.73
CA ASN A 52 16.65 -19.00 -8.16
C ASN A 52 16.89 -17.49 -8.41
N ASN A 53 17.89 -17.09 -9.18
CA ASN A 53 18.21 -15.70 -9.48
C ASN A 53 17.15 -15.05 -10.38
N LEU A 54 16.72 -13.86 -10.00
CA LEU A 54 15.74 -13.09 -10.77
C LEU A 54 16.45 -12.14 -11.72
N GLU A 55 16.24 -12.31 -13.01
CA GLU A 55 16.82 -11.43 -14.03
C GLU A 55 16.00 -10.14 -14.17
N LEU A 56 16.69 -9.01 -14.20
CA LEU A 56 16.11 -7.68 -14.44
C LEU A 56 16.80 -7.05 -15.65
N ARG A 57 16.02 -6.69 -16.67
CA ARG A 57 16.47 -5.87 -17.80
C ARG A 57 15.80 -4.52 -17.76
N PHE A 58 16.59 -3.46 -17.55
CA PHE A 58 16.07 -2.09 -17.54
C PHE A 58 15.45 -1.68 -18.88
N ARG A 59 15.97 -2.22 -19.99
CA ARG A 59 15.49 -1.97 -21.36
C ARG A 59 15.23 -3.31 -22.06
N PRO A 60 14.06 -3.94 -21.85
CA PRO A 60 13.76 -5.23 -22.48
C PRO A 60 13.72 -5.17 -24.01
N GLU A 61 13.43 -3.99 -24.59
CA GLU A 61 13.42 -3.79 -26.05
C GLU A 61 14.81 -3.69 -26.68
N ASP A 62 15.85 -3.44 -25.87
CA ASP A 62 17.22 -3.24 -26.35
C ASP A 62 18.04 -4.54 -26.17
N PRO A 63 18.47 -5.21 -27.27
CA PRO A 63 19.25 -6.44 -27.19
C PRO A 63 20.59 -6.29 -26.46
N TYR A 64 21.14 -5.07 -26.40
CA TYR A 64 22.43 -4.78 -25.75
C TYR A 64 22.29 -4.38 -24.28
N SER A 65 21.05 -4.33 -23.77
CA SER A 65 20.80 -4.09 -22.36
C SER A 65 21.32 -5.26 -21.53
N HIS A 66 22.36 -5.00 -20.75
CA HIS A 66 22.92 -6.01 -19.85
C HIS A 66 21.93 -6.32 -18.72
N PRO A 67 21.69 -7.60 -18.40
CA PRO A 67 20.82 -7.96 -17.30
C PRO A 67 21.51 -7.73 -15.96
N ALA A 68 20.73 -7.29 -14.97
CA ALA A 68 21.09 -7.34 -13.57
C ALA A 68 20.46 -8.57 -12.93
N PHE A 69 21.16 -9.21 -12.01
CA PHE A 69 20.65 -10.40 -11.32
C PHE A 69 20.32 -10.06 -9.87
N GLY A 70 19.11 -10.42 -9.47
CA GLY A 70 18.64 -10.30 -8.11
C GLY A 70 18.81 -11.61 -7.37
N GLU A 71 19.43 -11.56 -6.20
CA GLU A 71 19.63 -12.71 -5.33
C GLU A 71 18.45 -12.87 -4.37
N LEU A 72 18.02 -14.12 -4.17
CA LEU A 72 16.98 -14.45 -3.21
C LEU A 72 17.59 -14.54 -1.80
N ARG A 73 17.12 -13.70 -0.88
CA ARG A 73 17.52 -13.75 0.53
C ARG A 73 16.31 -14.03 1.44
N PRO A 74 16.46 -14.87 2.47
CA PRO A 74 15.41 -15.05 3.46
C PRO A 74 15.22 -13.76 4.27
N THR A 75 13.97 -13.40 4.52
CA THR A 75 13.54 -12.24 5.29
C THR A 75 12.38 -12.63 6.21
N ASN A 76 12.08 -11.81 7.20
CA ASN A 76 10.92 -12.03 8.09
C ASN A 76 10.06 -10.77 8.09
N THR A 77 9.48 -10.46 6.94
CA THR A 77 8.75 -9.21 6.69
C THR A 77 7.24 -9.44 6.68
N LEU A 78 6.48 -8.41 7.05
CA LEU A 78 5.02 -8.45 7.07
C LEU A 78 4.46 -7.38 6.13
N LEU A 79 3.43 -7.74 5.37
CA LEU A 79 2.66 -6.79 4.57
C LEU A 79 1.49 -6.27 5.39
N LEU A 80 1.49 -4.97 5.70
CA LEU A 80 0.44 -4.30 6.46
C LEU A 80 -0.41 -3.44 5.53
N LYS A 81 -1.72 -3.69 5.49
CA LYS A 81 -2.69 -2.82 4.81
C LYS A 81 -3.28 -1.85 5.81
N ILE A 82 -2.92 -0.58 5.70
CA ILE A 82 -3.49 0.50 6.50
C ILE A 82 -4.55 1.21 5.65
N SER A 83 -5.74 1.42 6.23
CA SER A 83 -6.86 2.10 5.59
C SER A 83 -7.45 3.13 6.53
N LYS A 84 -7.79 4.30 6.00
CA LYS A 84 -8.47 5.36 6.73
C LYS A 84 -9.94 5.39 6.33
N ARG A 85 -10.86 5.21 7.29
CA ARG A 85 -12.29 5.39 7.03
C ARG A 85 -12.60 6.88 7.09
N LYS A 86 -13.21 7.42 6.03
CA LYS A 86 -13.86 8.73 6.12
C LYS A 86 -15.13 8.55 6.94
N SER A 87 -15.29 9.34 8.00
CA SER A 87 -16.59 9.44 8.67
C SER A 87 -17.62 9.88 7.61
N PRO A 88 -18.81 9.25 7.55
CA PRO A 88 -19.86 9.77 6.72
C PRO A 88 -20.15 11.20 7.21
N CYS A 89 -19.80 12.18 6.37
CA CYS A 89 -20.41 13.49 6.46
C CYS A 89 -21.92 13.23 6.34
N VAL A 90 -22.65 13.51 7.41
CA VAL A 90 -24.10 13.67 7.35
C VAL A 90 -24.30 14.82 6.37
N ARG A 91 -24.52 14.49 5.11
CA ARG A 91 -25.09 15.44 4.16
C ARG A 91 -26.56 15.47 4.53
N GLU A 92 -26.95 16.51 5.25
CA GLU A 92 -28.34 16.89 5.31
C GLU A 92 -28.79 17.08 3.85
N THR A 93 -29.60 16.14 3.36
CA THR A 93 -30.33 16.29 2.12
C THR A 93 -31.45 17.29 2.39
N GLU A 94 -31.13 18.58 2.32
CA GLU A 94 -32.14 19.61 2.18
C GLU A 94 -32.38 19.84 0.69
N GLU A 95 -33.43 19.22 0.16
CA GLU A 95 -34.02 19.66 -1.09
C GLU A 95 -34.89 20.89 -0.84
N ALA A 96 -34.57 21.95 -1.60
CA ALA A 96 -35.39 23.11 -1.97
C ALA A 96 -35.94 24.02 -0.85
N SER A 97 -35.42 25.25 -0.75
CA SER A 97 -36.05 26.45 -1.35
C SER A 97 -35.48 27.75 -0.80
N SER A 98 -35.32 28.70 -1.70
CA SER A 98 -34.99 30.11 -1.51
C SER A 98 -35.91 30.83 -0.50
N SER A 99 -35.36 31.64 0.42
CA SER A 99 -35.79 33.04 0.65
C SER A 99 -35.01 33.73 1.79
N SER A 100 -34.98 35.05 1.65
CA SER A 100 -34.25 36.10 2.36
C SER A 100 -34.62 36.36 3.84
N GLY A 101 -33.67 36.88 4.62
CA GLY A 101 -33.98 37.67 5.83
C GLY A 101 -32.81 37.90 6.79
N VAL A 102 -32.39 39.15 6.97
CA VAL A 102 -31.31 39.60 7.88
C VAL A 102 -31.89 39.98 9.26
N LYS A 103 -31.27 39.54 10.37
CA LYS A 103 -30.67 40.36 11.47
C LYS A 103 -30.61 39.65 12.83
N ASN A 104 -29.39 39.58 13.33
CA ASN A 104 -28.83 39.67 14.69
C ASN A 104 -29.76 39.48 15.91
N GLY A 105 -29.34 38.55 16.77
CA GLY A 105 -29.55 38.57 18.22
C GLY A 105 -28.36 37.90 18.89
N GLU A 106 -27.62 38.65 19.69
CA GLU A 106 -26.48 38.18 20.49
C GLU A 106 -26.95 37.26 21.62
N GLN A 107 -26.28 36.11 21.80
CA GLN A 107 -26.17 35.52 23.13
C GLN A 107 -24.90 34.68 23.25
N GLU A 108 -24.10 35.07 24.24
CA GLU A 108 -22.78 34.54 24.59
C GLU A 108 -22.83 33.13 25.19
N ASN A 109 -21.69 32.47 25.00
CA ASN A 109 -21.00 31.51 25.87
C ASN A 109 -21.31 30.01 25.82
N GLN A 110 -20.24 29.29 25.44
CA GLN A 110 -19.72 27.98 25.93
C GLN A 110 -19.53 26.89 24.86
N PRO A 111 -18.51 26.04 25.06
CA PRO A 111 -17.20 26.13 24.43
C PRO A 111 -17.19 25.44 23.05
N GLU A 112 -16.28 25.89 22.18
CA GLU A 112 -15.83 25.09 21.03
C GLU A 112 -15.33 23.74 21.55
N SER A 113 -16.22 22.74 21.50
CA SER A 113 -15.80 21.36 21.55
C SER A 113 -15.00 21.15 20.27
N GLU A 114 -13.67 21.19 20.40
CA GLU A 114 -12.76 20.55 19.46
C GLU A 114 -13.23 19.09 19.31
N ARG A 115 -14.19 18.85 18.42
CA ARG A 115 -14.43 17.52 17.89
C ARG A 115 -13.20 17.22 17.06
N LYS A 116 -12.13 16.78 17.72
CA LYS A 116 -11.12 15.94 17.10
C LYS A 116 -11.91 14.79 16.52
N GLN A 117 -12.17 14.87 15.22
CA GLN A 117 -12.67 13.72 14.48
C GLN A 117 -11.60 12.66 14.70
N GLU A 118 -11.89 11.69 15.56
CA GLU A 118 -11.07 10.50 15.68
C GLU A 118 -11.22 9.76 14.36
N GLU A 119 -10.35 10.11 13.42
CA GLU A 119 -10.28 9.46 12.12
C GLU A 119 -9.93 8.00 12.37
N SER A 120 -10.94 7.14 12.30
CA SER A 120 -10.74 5.71 12.57
C SER A 120 -9.81 5.09 11.52
N LEU A 121 -8.56 4.90 11.90
CA LEU A 121 -7.56 4.13 11.15
C LEU A 121 -7.78 2.65 11.42
N CYS A 122 -7.82 1.86 10.36
CA CYS A 122 -7.80 0.40 10.43
C CYS A 122 -6.50 -0.11 9.83
N ALA A 123 -5.95 -1.16 10.41
CA ALA A 123 -4.83 -1.87 9.82
C ALA A 123 -5.08 -3.39 9.84
N ASP A 124 -4.56 -4.10 8.85
CA ASP A 124 -4.62 -5.56 8.77
C ASP A 124 -3.26 -6.11 8.37
N ILE A 125 -2.82 -7.16 9.05
CA ILE A 125 -1.67 -7.97 8.62
C ILE A 125 -2.18 -8.85 7.48
N VAL A 126 -1.73 -8.59 6.26
CA VAL A 126 -2.21 -9.25 5.05
C VAL A 126 -1.40 -10.49 4.71
N ALA A 127 -0.08 -10.42 4.85
CA ALA A 127 0.80 -11.53 4.48
C ALA A 127 2.07 -11.51 5.32
N ARG A 128 2.65 -12.69 5.54
CA ARG A 128 4.03 -12.89 5.97
C ARG A 128 4.87 -13.23 4.74
N VAL A 129 5.95 -12.51 4.52
CA VAL A 129 6.86 -12.74 3.39
C VAL A 129 8.19 -13.24 3.93
N THR A 130 8.56 -14.45 3.49
CA THR A 130 9.77 -15.14 3.96
C THR A 130 10.97 -14.95 3.06
N ASP A 131 10.76 -14.56 1.81
CA ASP A 131 11.83 -14.40 0.84
C ASP A 131 11.71 -13.07 0.12
N ALA A 132 12.84 -12.42 -0.14
CA ALA A 132 12.91 -11.20 -0.93
C ALA A 132 14.09 -11.22 -1.90
N TYR A 133 13.87 -10.68 -3.10
CA TYR A 133 14.91 -10.46 -4.09
C TYR A 133 15.59 -9.11 -3.89
N PHE A 134 16.92 -9.11 -3.90
CA PHE A 134 17.74 -7.90 -3.78
C PHE A 134 18.67 -7.78 -4.99
N PHE A 135 18.80 -6.57 -5.52
CA PHE A 135 19.68 -6.25 -6.65
C PHE A 135 20.79 -5.34 -6.13
N ASP A 136 21.87 -5.94 -5.61
CA ASP A 136 22.92 -5.22 -4.88
C ASP A 136 24.05 -4.66 -5.77
N GLY A 137 24.03 -4.94 -7.09
CA GLY A 137 24.94 -4.36 -8.09
C GLY A 137 26.19 -5.19 -8.36
#